data_AF-A0A838FXZ0-F1
#
_entry.id   AF-A0A838FXZ0-F1
#
_cell.length_a   1.000
_cell.length_b   1.000
_cell.length_c   1.000
_cell.angle_alpha   90.00
_cell.angle_beta   90.00
_cell.angle_gamma   90.00
#
_symmetry.space_group_name_H-M   'P 1'
#
loop_
_entity.id
_entity.type
_entity.pdbx_description
1 polymer ?
#
loop_
_entity_poly.entity_id
_entity_poly.type
_entity_poly.pdbx_seq_one_letter_code
_entity_poly.pdbx_strand_id
1 'polypeptide(L)' 'MREFSTPITVGVPLTGNLTDDVVTNAREAPEAVAFRRRVDAAWVDVTADTFLAEVRAVAKGLIAAGIE' A
#
# COMPACT_ATOMS: atom_id res chain seq x y z
N MET A 1 31.16 -18.44 -15.69
CA MET A 1 30.02 -17.79 -15.03
C MET A 1 29.31 -18.85 -14.18
N ARG A 2 29.13 -18.62 -12.88
CA ARG A 2 28.37 -19.52 -11.98
C ARG A 2 27.07 -18.81 -11.64
N GLU A 3 25.95 -19.36 -12.07
CA GLU A 3 24.62 -18.88 -11.71
C GLU A 3 24.11 -19.70 -10.52
N PHE A 4 23.44 -19.03 -9.59
CA PHE A 4 22.70 -19.65 -8.50
C PHE A 4 21.25 -19.17 -8.57
N SER A 5 20.31 -20.11 -8.58
CA SER A 5 18.88 -19.85 -8.43
C SER A 5 18.35 -20.70 -7.29
N THR A 6 17.35 -20.19 -6.58
CA THR A 6 16.61 -20.92 -5.54
C THR A 6 15.17 -21.10 -6.00
N PRO A 7 14.58 -22.30 -5.82
CA PRO A 7 13.16 -22.50 -6.12
C PRO A 7 12.30 -21.56 -5.27
N ILE A 8 11.20 -21.08 -5.83
CA ILE A 8 10.19 -20.37 -5.05
C ILE A 8 9.65 -21.29 -3.95
N THR A 9 9.69 -20.84 -2.70
CA THR A 9 9.26 -21.62 -1.53
C THR A 9 7.85 -21.26 -1.05
N VAL A 10 7.22 -20.26 -1.69
CA VAL A 10 5.88 -19.76 -1.38
C VAL A 10 4.96 -19.92 -2.57
N GLY A 11 3.69 -20.25 -2.31
CA GLY A 11 2.66 -20.23 -3.33
C GLY A 11 2.34 -18.78 -3.71
N VAL A 12 2.27 -18.50 -5.01
CA VAL A 12 1.78 -17.21 -5.50
C VAL A 12 0.25 -17.22 -5.45
N PRO A 13 -0.40 -16.23 -4.80
CA PRO A 13 -1.85 -16.15 -4.81
C PRO A 13 -2.40 -16.06 -6.24
N LEU A 14 -3.41 -16.87 -6.56
CA LEU A 14 -4.09 -16.84 -7.87
C LEU A 14 -5.12 -15.72 -7.98
N THR A 15 -5.43 -15.06 -6.87
CA THR A 15 -6.45 -14.03 -6.72
C THR A 15 -6.00 -13.00 -5.69
N GLY A 16 -6.58 -11.80 -5.75
CA GLY A 16 -6.20 -10.66 -4.91
C GLY A 16 -5.43 -9.62 -5.73
N ASN A 17 -5.32 -8.43 -5.17
CA ASN A 17 -4.57 -7.32 -5.76
C ASN A 17 -3.75 -6.61 -4.67
N LEU A 18 -2.72 -5.87 -5.06
CA LEU A 18 -1.83 -5.20 -4.10
C LEU A 18 -2.54 -4.16 -3.21
N THR A 19 -3.70 -3.64 -3.63
CA THR A 19 -4.45 -2.69 -2.80
C THR A 19 -5.19 -3.37 -1.64
N ASP A 20 -5.36 -4.70 -1.68
CA ASP A 20 -5.95 -5.47 -0.58
C ASP A 20 -5.10 -5.36 0.69
N ASP A 21 -3.77 -5.24 0.56
CA ASP A 21 -2.85 -5.02 1.68
C ASP A 21 -3.11 -3.67 2.37
N VAL A 22 -3.40 -2.62 1.59
CA VAL A 22 -3.72 -1.28 2.12
C VAL A 22 -5.01 -1.32 2.95
N VAL A 23 -6.02 -2.04 2.44
CA VAL A 23 -7.31 -2.22 3.14
C VAL A 23 -7.13 -3.07 4.40
N THR A 24 -6.38 -4.17 4.30
CA THR A 24 -6.14 -5.10 5.41
C THR A 24 -5.38 -4.42 6.54
N ASN A 25 -4.32 -3.67 6.23
CA ASN A 25 -3.53 -2.95 7.22
C ASN A 25 -4.36 -1.90 7.97
N ALA A 26 -5.18 -1.12 7.26
CA ALA A 26 -6.05 -0.15 7.90
C ALA A 26 -7.13 -0.80 8.79
N ARG A 27 -7.62 -1.99 8.41
CA ARG A 27 -8.61 -2.73 9.20
C ARG A 27 -8.00 -3.33 10.46
N GLU A 28 -6.81 -3.92 10.35
CA GLU A 28 -6.21 -4.72 11.42
C GLU A 28 -5.32 -3.90 12.35
N ALA A 29 -4.71 -2.82 11.85
CA ALA A 29 -3.80 -1.96 12.59
C ALA A 29 -3.95 -0.48 12.17
N PRO A 30 -5.13 0.14 12.36
CA PRO A 30 -5.44 1.49 11.84
C PRO A 30 -4.47 2.57 12.30
N GLU A 31 -3.99 2.48 13.55
CA GLU A 31 -3.10 3.46 14.18
C GLU A 31 -1.61 3.16 13.92
N ALA A 32 -1.27 2.02 13.33
CA ALA A 32 0.11 1.70 13.03
C ALA A 32 0.67 2.67 11.97
N VAL A 33 1.85 3.22 12.24
CA VAL A 33 2.58 4.09 11.31
C VAL A 33 3.08 3.24 10.15
N ALA A 34 2.48 3.42 8.97
CA ALA A 34 2.86 2.72 7.75
C ALA A 34 4.18 3.28 7.19
N PHE A 35 4.34 4.61 7.22
CA PHE A 35 5.56 5.31 6.83
C PHE A 35 5.58 6.72 7.40
N ARG A 36 6.73 7.40 7.25
CA ARG A 36 6.88 8.83 7.53
C ARG A 36 7.00 9.62 6.24
N ARG A 37 6.25 10.71 6.12
CA ARG A 37 6.32 11.66 5.00
C ARG A 37 6.90 12.97 5.49
N ARG A 38 7.83 13.55 4.73
CA ARG A 38 8.33 14.88 5.02
C ARG A 38 7.30 15.92 4.59
N VAL A 39 6.86 16.76 5.53
CA VAL A 39 5.99 17.92 5.31
C VAL A 39 6.76 19.14 5.82
N ASP A 40 7.10 20.05 4.91
CA ASP A 40 8.00 21.17 5.15
C ASP A 40 9.32 20.72 5.81
N ALA A 41 9.58 21.17 7.04
CA ALA A 41 10.77 20.84 7.81
C ALA A 41 10.60 19.63 8.75
N ALA A 42 9.42 19.00 8.79
CA ALA A 42 9.09 17.94 9.73
C ALA A 42 8.82 16.59 9.04
N TRP A 43 9.14 15.49 9.73
CA TRP A 43 8.65 14.16 9.37
C TRP A 43 7.35 13.89 10.12
N VAL A 44 6.30 13.57 9.39
CA VAL A 44 4.97 13.29 9.91
C VAL A 44 4.66 11.82 9.72
N ASP A 45 4.17 11.17 10.78
CA ASP A 45 3.69 9.80 10.74
C ASP A 45 2.43 9.71 9.86
N VAL A 46 2.40 8.74 8.96
CA VAL A 46 1.21 8.39 8.18
C VAL A 46 0.75 7.02 8.66
N THR A 47 -0.41 7.00 9.32
CA THR A 47 -1.01 5.76 9.81
C THR A 47 -1.63 4.96 8.66
N ALA A 48 -1.86 3.67 8.88
CA ALA A 48 -2.52 2.81 7.89
C ALA A 48 -3.91 3.33 7.49
N ASP A 49 -4.69 3.84 8.44
CA ASP A 49 -6.01 4.43 8.15
C ASP A 49 -5.90 5.72 7.33
N THR A 50 -4.97 6.61 7.71
CA THR A 50 -4.70 7.84 6.95
C THR A 50 -4.30 7.52 5.51
N PHE A 51 -3.43 6.52 5.32
CA PHE A 51 -2.98 6.11 3.99
C PHE A 51 -4.14 5.55 3.15
N LEU A 52 -4.99 4.68 3.72
CA LEU A 52 -6.17 4.17 3.00
C LEU A 52 -7.12 5.31 2.59
N ALA A 53 -7.31 6.32 3.45
CA ALA A 53 -8.13 7.48 3.14
C ALA A 53 -7.55 8.29 1.96
N GLU A 54 -6.24 8.57 1.96
CA GLU A 54 -5.55 9.26 0.87
C GLU A 54 -5.65 8.47 -0.46
N VAL A 55 -5.42 7.16 -0.43
CA VAL A 55 -5.55 6.27 -1.60
C VAL A 55 -6.96 6.34 -2.19
N ARG A 56 -7.99 6.24 -1.35
CA ARG A 56 -9.40 6.34 -1.79
C ARG A 56 -9.72 7.70 -2.40
N ALA A 57 -9.18 8.78 -1.85
CA ALA A 57 -9.38 10.12 -2.38
C ALA A 57 -8.79 10.25 -3.80
N VAL A 58 -7.56 9.76 -4.01
CA VAL A 58 -6.92 9.74 -5.33
C VAL A 58 -7.70 8.86 -6.31
N ALA A 59 -8.07 7.63 -5.91
CA ALA A 59 -8.81 6.70 -6.76
C ALA A 59 -10.13 7.32 -7.26
N LYS A 60 -10.88 8.01 -6.39
CA LYS A 60 -12.10 8.75 -6.79
C LYS A 60 -11.80 9.83 -7.84
N GLY A 61 -10.68 10.55 -7.69
CA GLY A 61 -10.26 11.56 -8.66
C GLY A 61 -9.89 10.95 -10.02
N LEU A 62 -9.17 9.82 -10.03
CA LEU A 62 -8.80 9.11 -11.26
C LEU A 62 -10.05 8.61 -12.01
N ILE A 63 -11.00 8.01 -11.30
CA ILE A 63 -12.29 7.60 -11.86
C ILE A 63 -13.02 8.79 -12.45
N ALA A 64 -13.08 9.93 -11.73
CA ALA A 64 -13.72 11.15 -12.23
C ALA A 64 -13.01 11.74 -13.47
N ALA A 65 -11.72 11.46 -13.65
CA ALA A 65 -10.95 11.83 -14.84
C ALA A 65 -11.10 10.83 -16.01
N GLY A 66 -11.90 9.77 -15.85
CA GLY A 66 -12.12 8.74 -16.87
C GLY A 66 -10.99 7.72 -16.99
N ILE A 67 -10.21 7.53 -15.92
CA ILE A 67 -9.18 6.50 -15.83
C ILE A 67 -9.79 5.30 -15.09
N GLU A 68 -9.87 4.16 -15.78
CA GLU A 68 -10.49 2.91 -15.33
C GLU A 68 -9.73 1.66 -15.80
#